data_AF-A0A8H4F5R7-F1
#
_entry.id   AF-A0A8H4F5R7-F1
#
_cell.length_a   1.000
_cell.length_b   1.000
_cell.length_c   1.000
_cell.angle_alpha   90.00
_cell.angle_beta   90.00
_cell.angle_gamma   90.00
#
_symmetry.space_group_name_H-M   'P 1'
#
loop_
_entity.id
_entity.type
_entity.pdbx_description
1 polymer ?
#
loop_
_entity_poly.entity_id
_entity_poly.type
_entity_poly.pdbx_seq_one_letter_code
_entity_poly.pdbx_strand_id
1 'polypeptide(L)'
;MTTSEPQIFTRKEFEKINQAVKDGDSDAKKYIIIDNKLYDVTEFVEDHPGGAAVLLTHVGKDASDVFHAMHPDSAYEVLANYYAGDLEADTKPVDAKSENSANFATEMRDLRDKLRKEGYFHSSKLFYAYKVLSTLGLCAAGLALLYAYGRTSTLAVVASAFIVGIFWQQCGWLAHDFGHHQCFEDRSINDVLVIFLGNFCQGFSLSWWKNKHNTHHASTNVHGQDPDIDTAPVLLWDEYASAAYYGSLDEEPTMLSRFIAESVLPYQTRYYFFVLGFARFSWALQSLIYSFNQGALNKSAKLNLYERACLISHWAIFTYCTIAWNSSFYNMVLFFLVSQATTGYTLALVFALNHNGMPVISEEKAESMEFFEIQVVTGRDVTLSPLGDWFMGGLNYQIEHHVFPNMPRHNLPKVKPMVKALCQKYDIYYHDTGFWKGTMEVLKTLDVASNMSLQLSKKAF
;
A
#
# COMPACT_ATOMS: atom_id res chain seq x y z
N MET A 1 -36.47 25.95 8.10
CA MET A 1 -35.80 24.69 7.75
C MET A 1 -36.80 23.59 7.99
N THR A 2 -37.41 23.06 6.94
CA THR A 2 -38.23 21.85 7.01
C THR A 2 -37.30 20.70 7.29
N THR A 3 -37.28 20.22 8.53
CA THR A 3 -36.67 18.94 8.91
C THR A 3 -37.51 17.84 8.27
N SER A 4 -37.25 17.52 7.00
CA SER A 4 -37.75 16.29 6.42
C SER A 4 -37.15 15.14 7.22
N GLU A 5 -37.99 14.20 7.67
CA GLU A 5 -37.51 12.98 8.29
C GLU A 5 -36.48 12.30 7.39
N PRO A 6 -35.40 11.73 7.95
CA PRO A 6 -34.38 11.05 7.16
C PRO A 6 -35.04 9.93 6.35
N GLN A 7 -34.70 9.85 5.07
CA GLN A 7 -35.14 8.74 4.22
C GLN A 7 -34.64 7.42 4.82
N ILE A 8 -35.51 6.44 4.97
CA ILE A 8 -35.14 5.10 5.43
C ILE A 8 -35.05 4.19 4.21
N PHE A 9 -33.93 3.48 4.08
CA PHE A 9 -33.71 2.51 3.03
C PHE A 9 -33.69 1.10 3.62
N THR A 10 -34.34 0.17 2.92
CA THR A 10 -34.18 -1.26 3.14
C THR A 10 -32.89 -1.76 2.47
N ARG A 11 -32.33 -2.86 2.97
CA ARG A 11 -31.15 -3.48 2.37
C ARG A 11 -31.39 -3.97 0.94
N LYS A 12 -32.61 -4.40 0.63
CA LYS A 12 -33.01 -4.77 -0.74
C LYS A 12 -33.01 -3.57 -1.69
N GLU A 13 -33.44 -2.40 -1.23
CA GLU A 13 -33.37 -1.18 -2.04
C GLU A 13 -31.92 -0.78 -2.29
N PHE A 14 -31.07 -0.84 -1.28
CA PHE A 14 -29.64 -0.62 -1.42
C PHE A 14 -28.99 -1.60 -2.42
N GLU A 15 -29.21 -2.91 -2.25
CA GLU A 15 -28.69 -3.95 -3.15
C GLU A 15 -29.15 -3.72 -4.59
N LYS A 16 -30.42 -3.34 -4.80
CA LYS A 16 -30.96 -3.03 -6.13
C LYS A 16 -30.29 -1.81 -6.76
N ILE A 17 -30.02 -0.76 -5.98
CA ILE A 17 -29.31 0.43 -6.48
C ILE A 17 -27.88 0.06 -6.88
N ASN A 18 -27.19 -0.74 -6.06
CA ASN A 18 -25.81 -1.14 -6.33
C ASN A 18 -25.68 -2.15 -7.47
N GLN A 19 -26.72 -2.92 -7.76
CA GLN A 19 -26.70 -3.83 -8.92
C GLN A 19 -26.49 -3.05 -10.22
N ALA A 20 -27.06 -1.85 -10.37
CA ALA A 20 -26.82 -1.01 -11.54
C ALA A 20 -25.33 -0.63 -11.69
N VAL A 21 -24.63 -0.39 -10.57
CA VAL A 21 -23.18 -0.15 -10.58
C VAL A 21 -22.42 -1.40 -11.03
N LYS A 22 -22.80 -2.59 -10.53
CA LYS A 22 -22.21 -3.87 -10.94
C LYS A 22 -22.46 -4.19 -12.42
N ASP A 23 -23.60 -3.74 -12.96
CA ASP A 23 -23.98 -3.91 -14.37
C ASP A 23 -23.28 -2.89 -15.30
N GLY A 24 -22.48 -1.97 -14.76
CA GLY A 24 -21.69 -1.00 -15.54
C GLY A 24 -22.46 0.24 -15.98
N ASP A 25 -23.59 0.55 -15.34
CA ASP A 25 -24.33 1.79 -15.59
C ASP A 25 -23.52 3.01 -15.09
N SER A 26 -23.10 3.88 -16.02
CA SER A 26 -22.31 5.07 -15.72
C SER A 26 -23.07 6.11 -14.89
N ASP A 27 -24.41 6.11 -14.99
CA ASP A 27 -25.29 7.07 -14.32
C ASP A 27 -25.79 6.52 -12.97
N ALA A 28 -25.42 5.28 -12.62
CA ALA A 28 -25.78 4.69 -11.35
C ALA A 28 -25.15 5.45 -10.17
N LYS A 29 -26.00 5.70 -9.17
CA LYS A 29 -25.58 6.30 -7.91
C LYS A 29 -24.66 5.35 -7.15
N LYS A 30 -23.58 5.90 -6.61
CA LYS A 30 -22.56 5.18 -5.86
C LYS A 30 -22.80 5.41 -4.38
N TYR A 31 -23.34 4.39 -3.70
CA TYR A 31 -23.62 4.45 -2.27
C TYR A 31 -22.61 3.65 -1.46
N ILE A 32 -22.32 4.12 -0.24
CA ILE A 32 -21.60 3.36 0.78
C ILE A 32 -22.38 3.36 2.10
N ILE A 33 -22.17 2.35 2.94
CA ILE A 33 -22.72 2.31 4.30
C ILE A 33 -21.62 2.64 5.31
N ILE A 34 -21.88 3.59 6.20
CA ILE A 34 -21.06 3.88 7.39
C ILE A 34 -22.00 3.94 8.60
N ASP A 35 -21.76 3.14 9.63
CA ASP A 35 -22.51 3.15 10.89
C ASP A 35 -24.05 3.05 10.69
N ASN A 36 -24.49 2.13 9.81
CA ASN A 36 -25.89 1.94 9.38
C ASN A 36 -26.53 3.16 8.71
N LYS A 37 -25.73 4.05 8.12
CA LYS A 37 -26.18 5.22 7.35
C LYS A 37 -25.69 5.12 5.92
N LEU A 38 -26.50 5.56 4.97
CA LEU A 38 -26.16 5.58 3.55
C LEU A 38 -25.64 6.95 3.13
N TYR A 39 -24.58 6.92 2.33
CA TYR A 39 -23.95 8.12 1.78
C TYR A 39 -23.85 8.01 0.25
N ASP A 40 -24.41 9.00 -0.46
CA ASP A 40 -24.30 9.14 -1.91
C ASP A 40 -22.96 9.82 -2.23
N VAL A 41 -21.96 9.01 -2.60
CA VAL A 41 -20.60 9.48 -2.87
C VAL A 41 -20.35 9.68 -4.36
N THR A 42 -21.39 9.66 -5.21
CA THR A 42 -21.28 9.72 -6.68
C THR A 42 -20.38 10.85 -7.16
N GLU A 43 -20.60 12.06 -6.65
CA GLU A 43 -19.83 13.26 -6.99
C GLU A 43 -18.52 13.40 -6.19
N PHE A 44 -18.33 12.59 -5.15
CA PHE A 44 -17.17 12.68 -4.25
C PHE A 44 -16.02 11.74 -4.63
N VAL A 45 -16.27 10.70 -5.44
CA VAL A 45 -15.25 9.69 -5.82
C VAL A 45 -13.94 10.34 -6.25
N GLU A 46 -14.00 11.28 -7.19
CA GLU A 46 -12.81 11.95 -7.75
C GLU A 46 -12.21 13.02 -6.82
N ASP A 47 -12.93 13.41 -5.77
CA ASP A 47 -12.51 14.42 -4.79
C ASP A 47 -12.02 13.79 -3.48
N HIS A 48 -12.14 12.47 -3.33
CA HIS A 48 -11.75 11.78 -2.12
C HIS A 48 -10.24 11.92 -1.85
N PRO A 49 -9.82 12.51 -0.71
CA PRO A 49 -8.40 12.78 -0.44
C PRO A 49 -7.52 11.53 -0.34
N GLY A 50 -8.12 10.36 -0.14
CA GLY A 50 -7.43 9.08 -0.12
C GLY A 50 -7.24 8.44 -1.50
N GLY A 51 -7.90 8.95 -2.54
CA GLY A 51 -7.95 8.39 -3.89
C GLY A 51 -9.33 7.90 -4.30
N ALA A 52 -9.61 7.96 -5.60
CA ALA A 52 -10.86 7.44 -6.17
C ALA A 52 -10.92 5.90 -6.06
N ALA A 53 -9.80 5.23 -6.32
CA ALA A 53 -9.71 3.77 -6.31
C ALA A 53 -10.15 3.17 -4.98
N VAL A 54 -9.69 3.71 -3.84
CA VAL A 54 -10.05 3.22 -2.51
C VAL A 54 -11.54 3.37 -2.20
N LEU A 55 -12.18 4.44 -2.67
CA LEU A 55 -13.62 4.62 -2.45
C LEU A 55 -14.43 3.63 -3.30
N LEU A 56 -13.97 3.39 -4.53
CA LEU A 56 -14.63 2.49 -5.47
C LEU A 56 -14.64 1.03 -5.00
N THR A 57 -13.64 0.57 -4.24
CA THR A 57 -13.65 -0.82 -3.72
C THR A 57 -14.78 -1.10 -2.73
N HIS A 58 -15.36 -0.05 -2.15
CA HIS A 58 -16.41 -0.11 -1.14
C HIS A 58 -17.78 0.39 -1.63
N VAL A 59 -17.89 0.81 -2.89
CA VAL A 59 -19.20 1.15 -3.47
C VAL A 59 -20.11 -0.08 -3.39
N GLY A 60 -21.28 0.13 -2.80
CA GLY A 60 -22.27 -0.88 -2.54
C GLY A 60 -21.99 -1.81 -1.37
N LYS A 61 -21.05 -1.45 -0.49
CA LYS A 61 -20.65 -2.25 0.67
C LYS A 61 -20.73 -1.45 1.98
N ASP A 62 -20.61 -2.18 3.08
CA ASP A 62 -20.37 -1.60 4.41
C ASP A 62 -18.88 -1.27 4.54
N ALA A 63 -18.60 0.01 4.70
CA ALA A 63 -17.26 0.57 4.80
C ALA A 63 -16.96 1.09 6.21
N SER A 64 -17.76 0.75 7.22
CA SER A 64 -17.65 1.31 8.58
C SER A 64 -16.26 1.06 9.18
N ASP A 65 -15.78 -0.19 9.17
CA ASP A 65 -14.49 -0.54 9.77
C ASP A 65 -13.30 0.10 9.04
N VAL A 66 -13.30 0.07 7.69
CA VAL A 66 -12.22 0.71 6.92
C VAL A 66 -12.25 2.23 7.09
N PHE A 67 -13.44 2.83 7.16
CA PHE A 67 -13.59 4.26 7.40
C PHE A 67 -13.04 4.62 8.77
N HIS A 68 -13.45 3.90 9.81
CA HIS A 68 -12.95 4.07 11.17
C HIS A 68 -11.44 3.89 11.23
N ALA A 69 -10.86 2.89 10.56
CA ALA A 69 -9.43 2.61 10.59
C ALA A 69 -8.59 3.75 9.99
N MET A 70 -9.07 4.40 8.91
CA MET A 70 -8.27 5.32 8.10
C MET A 70 -8.61 6.80 8.30
N HIS A 71 -9.79 7.12 8.85
CA HIS A 71 -10.27 8.50 8.96
C HIS A 71 -10.16 9.07 10.38
N PRO A 72 -9.92 10.39 10.50
CA PRO A 72 -10.03 11.09 11.78
C PRO A 72 -11.50 11.40 12.06
N ASP A 73 -11.81 11.76 13.31
CA ASP A 73 -13.18 12.14 13.71
C ASP A 73 -13.69 13.35 12.89
N SER A 74 -12.81 14.26 12.45
CA SER A 74 -13.18 15.41 11.60
C SER A 74 -13.67 15.03 10.21
N ALA A 75 -13.45 13.79 9.74
CA ALA A 75 -14.00 13.35 8.44
C ALA A 75 -15.53 13.22 8.45
N TYR A 76 -16.14 13.04 9.62
CA TYR A 76 -17.61 13.03 9.73
C TYR A 76 -18.24 14.37 9.30
N GLU A 77 -17.53 15.49 9.43
CA GLU A 77 -18.00 16.80 8.95
C GLU A 77 -18.11 16.84 7.42
N VAL A 78 -17.17 16.21 6.72
CA VAL A 78 -17.21 16.07 5.26
C VAL A 78 -18.26 15.06 4.85
N LEU A 79 -18.29 13.90 5.52
CA LEU A 79 -19.21 12.79 5.28
C LEU A 79 -20.68 13.23 5.39
N ALA A 80 -21.00 14.15 6.31
CA ALA A 80 -22.35 14.68 6.51
C ALA A 80 -22.95 15.34 5.24
N ASN A 81 -22.12 15.88 4.35
CA ASN A 81 -22.59 16.50 3.09
C ASN A 81 -23.12 15.47 2.08
N TYR A 82 -22.79 14.19 2.27
CA TYR A 82 -23.15 13.10 1.37
C TYR A 82 -24.24 12.20 1.95
N TYR A 83 -24.79 12.54 3.13
CA TYR A 83 -25.80 11.74 3.80
C TYR A 83 -27.08 11.65 2.97
N ALA A 84 -27.51 10.43 2.68
CA ALA A 84 -28.71 10.15 1.90
C ALA A 84 -29.88 9.65 2.77
N GLY A 85 -29.58 8.93 3.85
CA GLY A 85 -30.61 8.37 4.73
C GLY A 85 -30.08 7.29 5.66
N ASP A 86 -30.97 6.73 6.47
CA ASP A 86 -30.67 5.64 7.39
C ASP A 86 -30.97 4.28 6.75
N LEU A 87 -30.18 3.27 7.10
CA LEU A 87 -30.42 1.87 6.74
C LEU A 87 -31.18 1.19 7.89
N GLU A 88 -32.20 0.39 7.58
CA GLU A 88 -32.95 -0.35 8.61
C GLU A 88 -32.06 -1.26 9.46
N ALA A 89 -32.23 -1.21 10.79
CA ALA A 89 -31.32 -1.79 11.78
C ALA A 89 -31.27 -3.34 11.85
N ASP A 90 -32.07 -4.06 11.07
CA ASP A 90 -32.36 -5.49 11.30
C ASP A 90 -32.15 -6.39 10.08
N THR A 91 -31.23 -6.03 9.17
CA THR A 91 -30.87 -6.92 8.06
C THR A 91 -29.36 -7.12 8.00
N LYS A 92 -28.90 -8.21 8.63
CA LYS A 92 -27.58 -8.78 8.32
C LYS A 92 -27.49 -9.00 6.80
N PRO A 93 -26.29 -8.90 6.19
CA PRO A 93 -25.80 -9.94 5.32
C PRO A 93 -26.84 -10.90 4.71
N VAL A 94 -27.36 -10.74 3.48
CA VAL A 94 -28.08 -11.90 2.88
C VAL A 94 -27.14 -13.13 2.89
N ASP A 95 -25.84 -12.88 2.77
CA ASP A 95 -24.76 -13.80 3.12
C ASP A 95 -24.20 -13.48 4.52
N ALA A 96 -24.64 -14.21 5.54
CA ALA A 96 -24.17 -13.99 6.90
C ALA A 96 -22.67 -14.29 6.99
N LYS A 97 -21.87 -13.26 7.31
CA LYS A 97 -20.46 -13.42 7.72
C LYS A 97 -20.38 -14.43 8.85
N SER A 98 -19.28 -15.19 8.92
CA SER A 98 -19.13 -16.22 9.95
C SER A 98 -19.23 -15.61 11.35
N GLU A 99 -19.87 -16.31 12.28
CA GLU A 99 -20.04 -15.83 13.66
C GLU A 99 -18.70 -15.51 14.33
N ASN A 100 -17.68 -16.34 14.06
CA ASN A 100 -16.32 -16.10 14.54
C ASN A 100 -15.73 -14.80 13.98
N SER A 101 -15.89 -14.54 12.67
CA SER A 101 -15.41 -13.31 12.03
C SER A 101 -16.07 -12.07 12.63
N ALA A 102 -17.40 -12.09 12.79
CA ALA A 102 -18.16 -10.98 13.36
C ALA A 102 -17.79 -10.69 14.83
N ASN A 103 -17.63 -11.75 15.64
CA ASN A 103 -17.21 -11.61 17.03
C ASN A 103 -15.75 -11.13 17.14
N PHE A 104 -14.87 -11.62 16.27
CA PHE A 104 -13.49 -11.16 16.17
C PHE A 104 -13.42 -9.66 15.83
N ALA A 105 -14.18 -9.21 14.82
CA ALA A 105 -14.24 -7.80 14.46
C ALA A 105 -14.75 -6.91 15.61
N THR A 106 -15.73 -7.40 16.37
CA THR A 106 -16.25 -6.69 17.55
C THR A 106 -15.15 -6.50 18.62
N GLU A 107 -14.42 -7.56 18.97
CA GLU A 107 -13.34 -7.43 19.94
C GLU A 107 -12.12 -6.66 19.41
N MET A 108 -11.90 -6.64 18.11
CA MET A 108 -10.90 -5.76 17.49
C MET A 108 -11.27 -4.27 17.63
N ARG A 109 -12.56 -3.92 17.51
CA ARG A 109 -13.05 -2.56 17.78
C ARG A 109 -12.88 -2.20 19.26
N ASP A 110 -13.26 -3.09 20.17
CA ASP A 110 -13.06 -2.88 21.62
C ASP A 110 -11.58 -2.71 21.97
N LEU A 111 -10.70 -3.52 21.34
CA LEU A 111 -9.26 -3.40 21.50
C LEU A 111 -8.76 -2.05 21.00
N ARG A 112 -9.24 -1.59 19.83
CA ARG A 112 -8.89 -0.26 19.31
C ARG A 112 -9.23 0.86 20.30
N ASP A 113 -10.45 0.83 20.84
CA ASP A 113 -10.91 1.81 21.81
C ASP A 113 -10.09 1.80 23.10
N LYS A 114 -9.75 0.60 23.59
CA LYS A 114 -8.84 0.43 24.72
C LYS A 114 -7.47 1.03 24.42
N LEU A 115 -6.86 0.68 23.29
CA LEU A 115 -5.55 1.16 22.88
C LEU A 115 -5.52 2.70 22.70
N ARG A 116 -6.61 3.29 22.20
CA ARG A 116 -6.80 4.74 22.12
C ARG A 116 -6.80 5.39 23.50
N LYS A 117 -7.56 4.83 24.47
CA LYS A 117 -7.60 5.30 25.87
C LYS A 117 -6.25 5.15 26.58
N GLU A 118 -5.49 4.10 26.28
CA GLU A 118 -4.17 3.83 26.85
C GLU A 118 -3.03 4.62 26.16
N GLY A 119 -3.35 5.40 25.12
CA GLY A 119 -2.41 6.31 24.47
C GLY A 119 -1.48 5.64 23.44
N TYR A 120 -1.79 4.44 22.96
CA TYR A 120 -0.98 3.74 21.95
C TYR A 120 -0.99 4.43 20.58
N PHE A 121 -1.93 5.34 20.33
CA PHE A 121 -1.98 6.16 19.12
C PHE A 121 -1.21 7.49 19.27
N HIS A 122 -0.63 7.78 20.45
CA HIS A 122 0.23 8.94 20.63
C HIS A 122 1.67 8.65 20.20
N SER A 123 2.24 9.54 19.39
CA SER A 123 3.58 9.39 18.86
C SER A 123 4.66 9.92 19.81
N SER A 124 5.77 9.18 19.93
CA SER A 124 6.99 9.70 20.55
C SER A 124 7.71 10.64 19.59
N LYS A 125 7.69 11.95 19.85
CA LYS A 125 8.37 12.96 19.01
C LYS A 125 9.88 12.75 18.97
N LEU A 126 10.48 12.32 20.09
CA LEU A 126 11.91 12.01 20.16
C LEU A 126 12.28 10.81 19.28
N PHE A 127 11.42 9.77 19.24
CA PHE A 127 11.61 8.63 18.34
C PHE A 127 11.61 9.08 16.87
N TYR A 128 10.62 9.86 16.45
CA TYR A 128 10.55 10.33 15.07
C TYR A 128 11.63 11.35 14.72
N ALA A 129 12.02 12.23 15.65
CA ALA A 129 13.17 13.10 15.46
C ALA A 129 14.46 12.30 15.24
N TYR A 130 14.71 11.27 16.05
CA TYR A 130 15.84 10.36 15.85
C TYR A 130 15.78 9.68 14.47
N LYS A 131 14.63 9.12 14.09
CA LYS A 131 14.49 8.46 12.78
C LYS A 131 14.76 9.43 11.63
N VAL A 132 14.15 10.61 11.63
CA VAL A 132 14.40 11.63 10.59
C VAL A 132 15.87 12.04 10.55
N LEU A 133 16.47 12.39 11.69
CA LEU A 133 17.86 12.84 11.75
C LEU A 133 18.85 11.74 11.32
N SER A 134 18.62 10.50 11.74
CA SER A 134 19.46 9.36 11.33
C SER A 134 19.36 9.09 9.82
N THR A 135 18.15 9.20 9.25
CA THR A 135 17.93 9.09 7.80
C THR A 135 18.64 10.21 7.03
N LEU A 136 18.51 11.47 7.46
CA LEU A 136 19.25 12.59 6.86
C LEU A 136 20.77 12.44 7.01
N GLY A 137 21.22 11.84 8.12
CA GLY A 137 22.62 11.46 8.34
C GLY A 137 23.14 10.47 7.29
N LEU A 138 22.33 9.47 6.88
CA LEU A 138 22.69 8.55 5.78
C LEU A 138 22.86 9.30 4.46
N CYS A 139 21.96 10.23 4.14
CA CYS A 139 22.08 11.07 2.94
C CYS A 139 23.38 11.88 2.96
N ALA A 140 23.63 12.58 4.07
CA ALA A 140 24.84 13.39 4.23
C ALA A 140 26.10 12.54 4.10
N ALA A 141 26.14 11.35 4.72
CA ALA A 141 27.28 10.44 4.63
C ALA A 141 27.50 9.92 3.20
N GLY A 142 26.43 9.49 2.52
CA GLY A 142 26.50 9.01 1.14
C GLY A 142 26.99 10.10 0.18
N LEU A 143 26.40 11.29 0.24
CA LEU A 143 26.79 12.42 -0.61
C LEU A 143 28.19 12.95 -0.30
N ALA A 144 28.59 13.01 0.98
CA ALA A 144 29.94 13.40 1.36
C ALA A 144 30.99 12.42 0.83
N LEU A 145 30.71 11.10 0.89
CA LEU A 145 31.59 10.08 0.32
C LEU A 145 31.72 10.23 -1.21
N LEU A 146 30.61 10.50 -1.91
CA LEU A 146 30.64 10.75 -3.35
C LEU A 146 31.41 12.02 -3.69
N TYR A 147 31.16 13.11 -2.97
CA TYR A 147 31.82 14.39 -3.21
C TYR A 147 33.33 14.29 -3.01
N ALA A 148 33.77 13.66 -1.91
CA ALA A 148 35.18 13.57 -1.56
C ALA A 148 35.97 12.60 -2.46
N TYR A 149 35.37 11.50 -2.90
CA TYR A 149 36.09 10.39 -3.54
C TYR A 149 35.51 9.90 -4.87
N GLY A 150 34.36 10.42 -5.32
CA GLY A 150 33.67 9.95 -6.53
C GLY A 150 34.47 10.12 -7.82
N ARG A 151 35.38 11.11 -7.83
CA ARG A 151 36.29 11.36 -8.97
C ARG A 151 37.54 10.48 -8.95
N THR A 152 37.86 9.83 -7.83
CA THR A 152 39.14 9.13 -7.61
C THR A 152 38.98 7.64 -7.30
N SER A 153 37.82 7.18 -6.84
CA SER A 153 37.62 5.78 -6.41
C SER A 153 36.25 5.24 -6.81
N THR A 154 36.22 4.27 -7.72
CA THR A 154 34.99 3.53 -8.07
C THR A 154 34.38 2.81 -6.87
N LEU A 155 35.19 2.28 -5.95
CA LEU A 155 34.67 1.64 -4.75
C LEU A 155 33.91 2.64 -3.87
N ALA A 156 34.41 3.87 -3.75
CA ALA A 156 33.71 4.92 -3.00
C ALA A 156 32.39 5.33 -3.68
N VAL A 157 32.33 5.33 -5.01
CA VAL A 157 31.10 5.56 -5.78
C VAL A 157 30.06 4.48 -5.48
N VAL A 158 30.43 3.21 -5.54
CA VAL A 158 29.53 2.09 -5.26
C VAL A 158 29.06 2.11 -3.81
N ALA A 159 29.97 2.34 -2.85
CA ALA A 159 29.62 2.46 -1.43
C ALA A 159 28.68 3.64 -1.16
N SER A 160 28.93 4.79 -1.78
CA SER A 160 28.05 5.95 -1.71
C SER A 160 26.65 5.64 -2.27
N ALA A 161 26.59 5.03 -3.46
CA ALA A 161 25.34 4.64 -4.09
C ALA A 161 24.51 3.70 -3.22
N PHE A 162 25.16 2.73 -2.56
CA PHE A 162 24.52 1.85 -1.61
C PHE A 162 23.95 2.62 -0.41
N ILE A 163 24.73 3.50 0.21
CA ILE A 163 24.28 4.33 1.35
C ILE A 163 23.09 5.24 0.94
N VAL A 164 23.16 5.86 -0.24
CA VAL A 164 22.05 6.67 -0.78
C VAL A 164 20.81 5.81 -1.01
N GLY A 165 20.98 4.57 -1.49
CA GLY A 165 19.87 3.64 -1.64
C GLY A 165 19.20 3.25 -0.31
N ILE A 166 19.99 3.05 0.75
CA ILE A 166 19.46 2.82 2.10
C ILE A 166 18.79 4.08 2.66
N PHE A 167 19.35 5.27 2.42
CA PHE A 167 18.71 6.54 2.76
C PHE A 167 17.31 6.65 2.14
N TRP A 168 17.19 6.35 0.85
CA TRP A 168 15.93 6.33 0.13
C TRP A 168 14.94 5.32 0.70
N GLN A 169 15.39 4.09 0.96
CA GLN A 169 14.56 3.10 1.63
C GLN A 169 13.99 3.63 2.96
N GLN A 170 14.83 4.21 3.81
CA GLN A 170 14.41 4.77 5.10
C GLN A 170 13.49 6.00 4.96
N CYS A 171 13.66 6.80 3.90
CA CYS A 171 12.71 7.86 3.56
C CYS A 171 11.34 7.29 3.20
N GLY A 172 11.28 6.15 2.50
CA GLY A 172 10.04 5.44 2.20
C GLY A 172 9.27 5.08 3.47
N TRP A 173 9.94 4.53 4.48
CA TRP A 173 9.31 4.19 5.77
C TRP A 173 8.79 5.42 6.52
N LEU A 174 9.56 6.51 6.54
CA LEU A 174 9.10 7.74 7.18
C LEU A 174 7.93 8.37 6.42
N ALA A 175 8.02 8.47 5.10
CA ALA A 175 6.94 8.99 4.27
C ALA A 175 5.65 8.18 4.45
N HIS A 176 5.77 6.86 4.60
CA HIS A 176 4.66 5.98 4.96
C HIS A 176 4.05 6.34 6.34
N ASP A 177 4.87 6.46 7.38
CA ASP A 177 4.38 6.80 8.74
C ASP A 177 3.67 8.17 8.78
N PHE A 178 4.27 9.19 8.16
CA PHE A 178 3.66 10.51 8.06
C PHE A 178 2.43 10.50 7.14
N GLY A 179 2.44 9.67 6.09
CA GLY A 179 1.33 9.51 5.15
C GLY A 179 0.07 8.94 5.79
N HIS A 180 0.25 8.09 6.80
CA HIS A 180 -0.79 7.57 7.69
C HIS A 180 -1.13 8.48 8.88
N HIS A 181 -0.58 9.69 8.89
CA HIS A 181 -0.76 10.68 9.96
C HIS A 181 -0.40 10.16 11.36
N GLN A 182 0.52 9.19 11.45
CA GLN A 182 0.91 8.56 12.71
C GLN A 182 1.68 9.53 13.61
N CYS A 183 2.29 10.57 13.05
CA CYS A 183 3.29 11.35 13.76
C CYS A 183 2.72 12.60 14.42
N PHE A 184 1.82 13.34 13.79
CA PHE A 184 1.24 14.57 14.36
C PHE A 184 -0.28 14.56 14.27
N GLU A 185 -0.95 15.15 15.26
CA GLU A 185 -2.41 15.35 15.22
C GLU A 185 -2.80 16.35 14.13
N ASP A 186 -2.00 17.40 13.95
CA ASP A 186 -2.13 18.31 12.82
C ASP A 186 -1.68 17.62 11.53
N ARG A 187 -2.65 17.32 10.67
CA ARG A 187 -2.44 16.66 9.38
C ARG A 187 -1.54 17.46 8.44
N SER A 188 -1.55 18.78 8.52
CA SER A 188 -0.75 19.63 7.63
C SER A 188 0.76 19.46 7.86
N ILE A 189 1.18 19.26 9.12
CA ILE A 189 2.59 19.00 9.46
C ILE A 189 3.03 17.67 8.86
N ASN A 190 2.20 16.64 8.97
CA ASN A 190 2.48 15.35 8.36
C ASN A 190 2.58 15.49 6.83
N ASP A 191 1.62 16.15 6.18
CA ASP A 191 1.63 16.32 4.72
C ASP A 191 2.89 17.03 4.21
N VAL A 192 3.38 18.07 4.92
CA VAL A 192 4.66 18.74 4.60
C VAL A 192 5.83 17.76 4.71
N LEU A 193 5.88 16.96 5.78
CA LEU A 193 6.95 15.97 5.97
C LEU A 193 6.89 14.84 4.96
N VAL A 194 5.70 14.43 4.51
CA VAL A 194 5.56 13.47 3.42
C VAL A 194 6.03 14.07 2.09
N ILE A 195 5.68 15.32 1.78
CA ILE A 195 6.18 15.98 0.57
C ILE A 195 7.71 16.06 0.59
N PHE A 196 8.29 16.42 1.74
CA PHE A 196 9.75 16.49 1.86
C PHE A 196 10.41 15.11 1.78
N LEU A 197 10.00 14.13 2.60
CA LEU A 197 10.65 12.82 2.68
C LEU A 197 10.28 11.90 1.52
N GLY A 198 9.03 11.92 1.09
CA GLY A 198 8.49 11.13 -0.02
C GLY A 198 8.83 11.71 -1.39
N ASN A 199 8.44 12.96 -1.66
CA ASN A 199 8.61 13.54 -2.99
C ASN A 199 10.04 14.03 -3.22
N PHE A 200 10.60 14.84 -2.31
CA PHE A 200 11.92 15.42 -2.51
C PHE A 200 13.06 14.45 -2.18
N CYS A 201 13.06 13.86 -1.00
CA CYS A 201 14.15 12.94 -0.60
C CYS A 201 14.05 11.61 -1.34
N GLN A 202 12.89 10.96 -1.29
CA GLN A 202 12.70 9.63 -1.87
C GLN A 202 12.44 9.65 -3.39
N GLY A 203 11.80 10.68 -3.92
CA GLY A 203 11.50 10.79 -5.36
C GLY A 203 10.20 10.12 -5.80
N PHE A 204 9.28 9.82 -4.86
CA PHE A 204 7.98 9.23 -5.14
C PHE A 204 6.85 10.24 -4.94
N SER A 205 5.83 10.17 -5.80
CA SER A 205 4.65 11.03 -5.71
C SER A 205 3.81 10.59 -4.53
N LEU A 206 3.55 11.52 -3.60
CA LEU A 206 2.60 11.34 -2.51
C LEU A 206 1.22 10.93 -3.03
N SER A 207 0.76 11.58 -4.10
CA SER A 207 -0.56 11.33 -4.66
C SER A 207 -0.69 9.95 -5.28
N TRP A 208 0.30 9.54 -6.08
CA TRP A 208 0.39 8.18 -6.61
C TRP A 208 0.41 7.14 -5.48
N TRP A 209 1.26 7.39 -4.47
CA TRP A 209 1.40 6.49 -3.34
C TRP A 209 0.11 6.40 -2.52
N LYS A 210 -0.55 7.51 -2.15
CA LYS A 210 -1.81 7.49 -1.39
C LYS A 210 -2.90 6.76 -2.16
N ASN A 211 -3.05 7.00 -3.46
CA ASN A 211 -4.08 6.35 -4.27
C ASN A 211 -3.88 4.83 -4.27
N LYS A 212 -2.64 4.38 -4.46
CA LYS A 212 -2.28 2.97 -4.48
C LYS A 212 -2.39 2.34 -3.09
N HIS A 213 -1.66 2.90 -2.12
CA HIS A 213 -1.49 2.36 -0.78
C HIS A 213 -2.78 2.36 0.03
N ASN A 214 -3.61 3.41 -0.06
CA ASN A 214 -4.88 3.41 0.67
C ASN A 214 -5.84 2.36 0.13
N THR A 215 -5.82 2.12 -1.19
CA THR A 215 -6.61 1.05 -1.82
C THR A 215 -6.13 -0.32 -1.33
N HIS A 216 -4.82 -0.52 -1.24
CA HIS A 216 -4.24 -1.72 -0.64
C HIS A 216 -4.68 -1.94 0.82
N HIS A 217 -4.68 -0.89 1.66
CA HIS A 217 -5.18 -0.97 3.05
C HIS A 217 -6.67 -1.34 3.13
N ALA A 218 -7.47 -0.81 2.21
CA ALA A 218 -8.90 -1.07 2.18
C ALA A 218 -9.26 -2.49 1.71
N SER A 219 -8.46 -3.07 0.81
CA SER A 219 -8.78 -4.33 0.13
C SER A 219 -7.55 -5.26 0.01
N THR A 220 -6.78 -5.44 1.10
CA THR A 220 -5.49 -6.16 1.10
C THR A 220 -5.58 -7.57 0.52
N ASN A 221 -4.81 -7.83 -0.52
CA ASN A 221 -4.78 -9.02 -1.38
C ASN A 221 -6.16 -9.50 -1.86
N VAL A 222 -7.11 -8.59 -2.09
CA VAL A 222 -8.35 -8.92 -2.79
C VAL A 222 -8.11 -8.79 -4.29
N HIS A 223 -8.27 -9.90 -5.03
CA HIS A 223 -8.06 -9.93 -6.47
C HIS A 223 -8.92 -8.89 -7.20
N GLY A 224 -8.31 -8.17 -8.15
CA GLY A 224 -8.98 -7.12 -8.93
C GLY A 224 -9.20 -5.80 -8.18
N GLN A 225 -8.89 -5.74 -6.88
CA GLN A 225 -9.03 -4.51 -6.07
C GLN A 225 -7.70 -4.01 -5.54
N ASP A 226 -6.81 -4.90 -5.08
CA ASP A 226 -5.52 -4.51 -4.51
C ASP A 226 -4.47 -4.21 -5.59
N PRO A 227 -4.03 -2.95 -5.74
CA PRO A 227 -3.01 -2.58 -6.72
C PRO A 227 -1.59 -3.04 -6.35
N ASP A 228 -1.33 -3.52 -5.13
CA ASP A 228 -0.02 -3.99 -4.71
C ASP A 228 0.33 -5.37 -5.28
N ILE A 229 -0.66 -6.21 -5.54
CA ILE A 229 -0.49 -7.53 -6.19
C ILE A 229 -0.65 -7.46 -7.72
N ASP A 230 -1.04 -6.31 -8.28
CA ASP A 230 -1.07 -6.11 -9.73
C ASP A 230 0.32 -5.80 -10.28
N THR A 231 1.08 -6.86 -10.54
CA THR A 231 2.45 -6.80 -11.08
C THR A 231 2.59 -7.43 -12.46
N ALA A 232 1.47 -7.76 -13.10
CA ALA A 232 1.47 -8.23 -14.47
C ALA A 232 2.01 -7.12 -15.41
N PRO A 233 2.72 -7.46 -16.50
CA PRO A 233 3.05 -8.81 -16.94
C PRO A 233 4.44 -9.29 -16.46
N VAL A 234 4.94 -8.79 -15.32
CA VAL A 234 6.29 -9.09 -14.82
C VAL A 234 6.28 -10.20 -13.77
N LEU A 235 5.35 -10.14 -12.81
CA LEU A 235 5.15 -11.17 -11.79
C LEU A 235 3.65 -11.43 -11.64
N LEU A 236 3.30 -12.68 -11.36
CA LEU A 236 1.96 -13.11 -10.99
C LEU A 236 2.05 -13.78 -9.62
N TRP A 237 1.16 -13.40 -8.70
CA TRP A 237 1.23 -13.86 -7.31
C TRP A 237 0.34 -15.06 -7.01
N ASP A 238 -0.67 -15.30 -7.85
CA ASP A 238 -1.73 -16.25 -7.54
C ASP A 238 -2.43 -16.78 -8.81
N GLU A 239 -3.36 -17.71 -8.59
CA GLU A 239 -4.17 -18.34 -9.62
C GLU A 239 -5.12 -17.39 -10.35
N TYR A 240 -5.68 -16.40 -9.67
CA TYR A 240 -6.62 -15.44 -10.23
C TYR A 240 -5.88 -14.49 -11.15
N ALA A 241 -4.74 -13.93 -10.72
CA ALA A 241 -3.87 -13.11 -11.58
C ALA A 241 -3.40 -13.89 -12.82
N SER A 242 -3.05 -15.18 -12.64
CA SER A 242 -2.69 -16.06 -13.74
C SER A 242 -3.85 -16.26 -14.72
N ALA A 243 -5.04 -16.61 -14.23
CA ALA A 243 -6.21 -16.81 -15.07
C ALA A 243 -6.59 -15.52 -15.82
N ALA A 244 -6.58 -14.36 -15.14
CA ALA A 244 -6.89 -13.07 -15.73
C ALA A 244 -5.90 -12.69 -16.85
N TYR A 245 -4.60 -12.80 -16.58
CA TYR A 245 -3.57 -12.45 -17.58
C TYR A 245 -3.68 -13.33 -18.83
N TYR A 246 -3.70 -14.66 -18.68
CA TYR A 246 -3.76 -15.56 -19.84
C TYR A 246 -5.12 -15.53 -20.54
N GLY A 247 -6.21 -15.28 -19.81
CA GLY A 247 -7.54 -15.09 -20.39
C GLY A 247 -7.70 -13.77 -21.16
N SER A 248 -6.89 -12.75 -20.85
CA SER A 248 -6.89 -11.47 -21.57
C SER A 248 -6.03 -11.45 -22.84
N LEU A 249 -5.34 -12.55 -23.16
CA LEU A 249 -4.54 -12.63 -24.37
C LEU A 249 -5.45 -12.69 -25.60
N ASP A 250 -5.13 -11.87 -26.61
CA ASP A 250 -5.80 -11.94 -27.91
C ASP A 250 -5.65 -13.33 -28.54
N GLU A 251 -6.62 -13.73 -29.38
CA GLU A 251 -6.54 -14.98 -30.15
C GLU A 251 -5.25 -15.06 -30.99
N GLU A 252 -4.81 -13.91 -31.53
CA GLU A 252 -3.51 -13.73 -32.18
C GLU A 252 -2.63 -12.73 -31.39
N PRO A 253 -1.93 -13.17 -30.33
CA PRO A 253 -1.12 -12.28 -29.51
C PRO A 253 0.06 -11.71 -30.30
N THR A 254 0.51 -10.51 -29.90
CA THR A 254 1.77 -9.98 -30.41
C THR A 254 2.96 -10.88 -30.05
N MET A 255 4.05 -10.79 -30.81
CA MET A 255 5.30 -11.52 -30.51
C MET A 255 5.78 -11.24 -29.07
N LEU A 256 5.62 -10.01 -28.58
CA LEU A 256 6.00 -9.64 -27.23
C LEU A 256 5.10 -10.31 -26.19
N SER A 257 3.78 -10.24 -26.35
CA SER A 257 2.81 -10.86 -25.43
C SER A 257 3.04 -12.37 -25.36
N ARG A 258 3.26 -13.02 -26.51
CA ARG A 258 3.60 -14.44 -26.58
C ARG A 258 4.92 -14.76 -25.89
N PHE A 259 5.97 -13.98 -26.15
CA PHE A 259 7.27 -14.16 -25.50
C PHE A 259 7.15 -14.06 -23.97
N ILE A 260 6.40 -13.07 -23.47
CA ILE A 260 6.16 -12.92 -22.04
C ILE A 260 5.43 -14.14 -21.47
N ALA A 261 4.34 -14.53 -22.11
CA ALA A 261 3.48 -15.63 -21.67
C ALA A 261 4.17 -17.01 -21.71
N GLU A 262 5.05 -17.26 -22.70
CA GLU A 262 5.75 -18.55 -22.86
C GLU A 262 7.12 -18.59 -22.18
N SER A 263 7.84 -17.47 -22.14
CA SER A 263 9.27 -17.43 -21.80
C SER A 263 9.63 -16.57 -20.58
N VAL A 264 8.71 -15.72 -20.09
CA VAL A 264 8.95 -14.86 -18.93
C VAL A 264 8.17 -15.35 -17.71
N LEU A 265 6.84 -15.36 -17.76
CA LEU A 265 6.02 -15.70 -16.60
C LEU A 265 6.21 -17.14 -16.07
N PRO A 266 6.43 -18.18 -16.91
CA PRO A 266 6.71 -19.53 -16.42
C PRO A 266 8.03 -19.68 -15.64
N TYR A 267 8.91 -18.66 -15.66
CA TYR A 267 10.22 -18.69 -15.02
C TYR A 267 10.39 -17.60 -13.95
N GLN A 268 9.30 -16.96 -13.52
CA GLN A 268 9.33 -15.81 -12.62
C GLN A 268 10.07 -16.01 -11.31
N THR A 269 9.96 -17.19 -10.68
CA THR A 269 10.72 -17.47 -9.46
C THR A 269 12.25 -17.34 -9.67
N ARG A 270 12.76 -17.67 -10.86
CA ARG A 270 14.22 -17.70 -11.13
C ARG A 270 14.82 -16.31 -11.24
N TYR A 271 14.08 -15.35 -11.78
CA TYR A 271 14.54 -13.96 -11.92
C TYR A 271 13.95 -13.03 -10.86
N TYR A 272 13.13 -13.54 -9.94
CA TYR A 272 12.45 -12.76 -8.92
C TYR A 272 13.37 -11.75 -8.22
N PHE A 273 14.48 -12.22 -7.66
CA PHE A 273 15.45 -11.33 -7.01
C PHE A 273 15.97 -10.27 -7.98
N PHE A 274 16.36 -10.64 -9.20
CA PHE A 274 16.84 -9.69 -10.20
C PHE A 274 15.82 -8.57 -10.48
N VAL A 275 14.52 -8.89 -10.56
CA VAL A 275 13.45 -7.91 -10.79
C VAL A 275 13.28 -6.93 -9.63
N LEU A 276 13.54 -7.33 -8.38
CA LEU A 276 13.45 -6.41 -7.23
C LEU A 276 14.36 -5.19 -7.39
N GLY A 277 15.51 -5.34 -8.05
CA GLY A 277 16.41 -4.22 -8.35
C GLY A 277 15.80 -3.13 -9.24
N PHE A 278 14.72 -3.44 -9.97
CA PHE A 278 14.03 -2.49 -10.85
C PHE A 278 12.77 -1.88 -10.20
N ALA A 279 12.36 -2.36 -9.02
CA ALA A 279 11.13 -1.91 -8.37
C ALA A 279 11.10 -0.39 -8.13
N ARG A 280 12.20 0.18 -7.62
CA ARG A 280 12.31 1.63 -7.42
C ARG A 280 12.16 2.40 -8.73
N PHE A 281 12.83 1.95 -9.79
CA PHE A 281 12.76 2.62 -11.09
C PHE A 281 11.32 2.64 -11.61
N SER A 282 10.61 1.51 -11.50
CA SER A 282 9.20 1.41 -11.85
C SER A 282 8.34 2.38 -11.04
N TRP A 283 8.45 2.40 -9.71
CA TRP A 283 7.65 3.29 -8.86
C TRP A 283 7.96 4.77 -9.04
N ALA A 284 9.23 5.12 -9.27
CA ALA A 284 9.62 6.48 -9.62
C ALA A 284 9.01 6.94 -10.96
N LEU A 285 9.02 6.07 -11.97
CA LEU A 285 8.42 6.37 -13.26
C LEU A 285 6.90 6.53 -13.14
N GLN A 286 6.23 5.61 -12.44
CA GLN A 286 4.79 5.70 -12.18
C GLN A 286 4.43 6.96 -11.40
N SER A 287 5.26 7.35 -10.42
CA SER A 287 5.11 8.60 -9.68
C SER A 287 5.13 9.82 -10.58
N LEU A 288 6.07 9.88 -11.53
CA LEU A 288 6.12 10.97 -12.51
C LEU A 288 4.91 10.94 -13.44
N ILE A 289 4.58 9.78 -14.02
CA ILE A 289 3.42 9.65 -14.92
C ILE A 289 2.14 10.09 -14.22
N TYR A 290 1.89 9.59 -13.01
CA TYR A 290 0.69 9.91 -12.24
C TYR A 290 0.63 11.41 -11.91
N SER A 291 1.71 11.96 -11.35
CA SER A 291 1.75 13.37 -10.92
C SER A 291 1.56 14.35 -12.09
N PHE A 292 2.03 14.02 -13.29
CA PHE A 292 1.92 14.90 -14.47
C PHE A 292 0.66 14.66 -15.32
N ASN A 293 0.08 13.45 -15.33
CA ASN A 293 -1.12 13.14 -16.11
C ASN A 293 -2.42 13.26 -15.31
N GLN A 294 -2.44 12.71 -14.08
CA GLN A 294 -3.63 12.68 -13.22
C GLN A 294 -3.65 13.87 -12.24
N GLY A 295 -2.47 14.41 -11.91
CA GLY A 295 -2.34 15.45 -10.88
C GLY A 295 -2.27 14.86 -9.47
N ALA A 296 -2.44 15.73 -8.47
CA ALA A 296 -2.46 15.36 -7.06
C ALA A 296 -3.87 14.95 -6.63
N LEU A 297 -3.94 14.00 -5.68
CA LEU A 297 -5.21 13.52 -5.11
C LEU A 297 -6.07 14.65 -4.54
N ASN A 298 -5.41 15.67 -4.00
CA ASN A 298 -6.08 16.91 -3.66
C ASN A 298 -6.01 17.86 -4.87
N LYS A 299 -7.16 18.30 -5.37
CA LYS A 299 -7.27 19.32 -6.43
C LYS A 299 -6.70 20.71 -6.04
N SER A 300 -5.97 20.80 -4.94
CA SER A 300 -5.20 21.98 -4.54
C SER A 300 -4.07 22.23 -5.53
N ALA A 301 -4.17 23.34 -6.27
CA ALA A 301 -3.12 23.77 -7.20
C ALA A 301 -1.76 23.97 -6.51
N LYS A 302 -1.75 24.38 -5.23
CA LYS A 302 -0.52 24.59 -4.46
C LYS A 302 0.18 23.26 -4.13
N LEU A 303 -0.57 22.26 -3.65
CA LEU A 303 0.01 20.96 -3.30
C LEU A 303 0.51 20.24 -4.55
N ASN A 304 -0.22 20.33 -5.65
CA ASN A 304 0.24 19.92 -6.98
C ASN A 304 1.58 20.53 -7.37
N LEU A 305 1.71 21.86 -7.22
CA LEU A 305 2.94 22.57 -7.52
C LEU A 305 4.10 22.10 -6.65
N TYR A 306 3.89 21.96 -5.33
CA TYR A 306 4.93 21.51 -4.41
C TYR A 306 5.37 20.08 -4.69
N GLU A 307 4.43 19.17 -4.91
CA GLU A 307 4.74 17.77 -5.25
C GLU A 307 5.59 17.71 -6.53
N ARG A 308 5.19 18.37 -7.62
CA ARG A 308 5.94 18.36 -8.88
C ARG A 308 7.29 19.05 -8.75
N ALA A 309 7.36 20.18 -8.04
CA ALA A 309 8.62 20.89 -7.80
C ALA A 309 9.61 20.02 -7.00
N CYS A 310 9.14 19.30 -5.98
CA CYS A 310 9.95 18.38 -5.20
C CYS A 310 10.45 17.20 -6.04
N LEU A 311 9.59 16.60 -6.88
CA LEU A 311 9.98 15.51 -7.79
C LEU A 311 11.02 15.97 -8.83
N ILE A 312 10.81 17.13 -9.47
CA ILE A 312 11.78 17.71 -10.40
C ILE A 312 13.10 17.99 -9.68
N SER A 313 13.04 18.58 -8.48
CA SER A 313 14.23 18.91 -7.70
C SER A 313 15.00 17.67 -7.29
N HIS A 314 14.33 16.58 -6.91
CA HIS A 314 14.94 15.29 -6.62
C HIS A 314 15.81 14.82 -7.79
N TRP A 315 15.20 14.69 -8.98
CA TRP A 315 15.89 14.16 -10.16
C TRP A 315 16.96 15.12 -10.69
N ALA A 316 16.73 16.42 -10.61
CA ALA A 316 17.71 17.43 -11.00
C ALA A 316 18.95 17.40 -10.10
N ILE A 317 18.76 17.38 -8.78
CA ILE A 317 19.88 17.32 -7.81
C ILE A 317 20.61 15.99 -7.92
N PHE A 318 19.89 14.87 -7.99
CA PHE A 318 20.51 13.56 -8.15
C PHE A 318 21.35 13.47 -9.43
N THR A 319 20.83 13.98 -10.56
CA THR A 319 21.56 14.04 -11.82
C THR A 319 22.78 14.95 -11.73
N TYR A 320 22.62 16.13 -11.11
CA TYR A 320 23.72 17.06 -10.87
C TYR A 320 24.85 16.43 -10.05
N CYS A 321 24.54 15.83 -8.89
CA CYS A 321 25.53 15.14 -8.06
C CYS A 321 26.22 14.01 -8.83
N THR A 322 25.46 13.24 -9.60
CA THR A 322 25.99 12.16 -10.44
C THR A 322 26.99 12.69 -11.45
N ILE A 323 26.68 13.76 -12.18
CA ILE A 323 27.56 14.30 -13.23
C ILE A 323 28.74 15.09 -12.63
N ALA A 324 28.49 15.94 -11.64
CA ALA A 324 29.50 16.88 -11.12
C ALA A 324 30.58 16.17 -10.28
N TRP A 325 30.22 15.12 -9.55
CA TRP A 325 31.10 14.48 -8.57
C TRP A 325 31.67 13.13 -9.04
N ASN A 326 31.36 12.70 -10.27
CA ASN A 326 32.00 11.57 -10.92
C ASN A 326 32.85 12.04 -12.10
N SER A 327 33.99 11.39 -12.32
CA SER A 327 34.93 11.73 -13.40
C SER A 327 34.78 10.86 -14.67
N SER A 328 33.99 9.79 -14.60
CA SER A 328 33.83 8.81 -15.68
C SER A 328 32.36 8.43 -15.86
N PHE A 329 31.94 8.29 -17.11
CA PHE A 329 30.61 7.82 -17.47
C PHE A 329 30.29 6.45 -16.84
N TYR A 330 31.28 5.56 -16.75
CA TYR A 330 31.14 4.28 -16.08
C TYR A 330 30.72 4.42 -14.61
N ASN A 331 31.37 5.31 -13.85
CA ASN A 331 31.02 5.56 -12.46
C ASN A 331 29.65 6.24 -12.33
N MET A 332 29.26 7.10 -13.28
CA MET A 332 27.91 7.70 -13.30
C MET A 332 26.83 6.63 -13.45
N VAL A 333 27.03 5.68 -14.37
CA VAL A 333 26.11 4.54 -14.57
C VAL A 333 26.08 3.63 -13.34
N LEU A 334 27.24 3.32 -12.74
CA LEU A 334 27.29 2.53 -11.51
C LEU A 334 26.56 3.21 -10.35
N PHE A 335 26.78 4.50 -10.15
CA PHE A 335 26.11 5.26 -9.10
C PHE A 335 24.59 5.22 -9.27
N PHE A 336 24.12 5.44 -10.50
CA PHE A 336 22.71 5.28 -10.85
C PHE A 336 22.20 3.86 -10.55
N LEU A 337 22.75 2.83 -11.20
CA LEU A 337 22.22 1.48 -11.10
C LEU A 337 22.27 0.92 -9.68
N VAL A 338 23.36 1.14 -8.94
CA VAL A 338 23.50 0.61 -7.57
C VAL A 338 22.55 1.30 -6.60
N SER A 339 22.38 2.62 -6.69
CA SER A 339 21.44 3.34 -5.80
C SER A 339 19.98 2.97 -6.10
N GLN A 340 19.61 2.87 -7.37
CA GLN A 340 18.28 2.41 -7.78
C GLN A 340 18.02 0.97 -7.31
N ALA A 341 18.95 0.06 -7.60
CA ALA A 341 18.82 -1.35 -7.24
C ALA A 341 18.79 -1.55 -5.73
N THR A 342 19.70 -0.92 -4.97
CA THR A 342 19.73 -1.05 -3.51
C THR A 342 18.38 -0.67 -2.91
N THR A 343 17.79 0.44 -3.33
CA THR A 343 16.47 0.86 -2.82
C THR A 343 15.36 -0.08 -3.29
N GLY A 344 15.36 -0.45 -4.57
CA GLY A 344 14.36 -1.35 -5.14
C GLY A 344 14.32 -2.68 -4.40
N TYR A 345 15.49 -3.32 -4.24
CA TYR A 345 15.65 -4.55 -3.48
C TYR A 345 15.16 -4.41 -2.04
N THR A 346 15.63 -3.39 -1.33
CA THR A 346 15.38 -3.26 0.10
C THR A 346 13.95 -2.86 0.45
N LEU A 347 13.23 -2.19 -0.46
CA LEU A 347 11.80 -1.93 -0.33
C LEU A 347 10.95 -3.13 -0.76
N ALA A 348 11.14 -3.62 -1.99
CA ALA A 348 10.28 -4.65 -2.57
C ALA A 348 10.40 -5.99 -1.85
N LEU A 349 11.56 -6.31 -1.26
CA LEU A 349 11.71 -7.48 -0.41
C LEU A 349 10.83 -7.43 0.83
N VAL A 350 10.64 -6.24 1.43
CA VAL A 350 9.79 -6.07 2.62
C VAL A 350 8.32 -6.27 2.26
N PHE A 351 7.83 -5.63 1.20
CA PHE A 351 6.46 -5.80 0.73
C PHE A 351 6.16 -7.25 0.33
N ALA A 352 7.07 -7.87 -0.43
CA ALA A 352 6.86 -9.23 -0.86
C ALA A 352 6.82 -10.22 0.31
N LEU A 353 7.68 -10.01 1.31
CA LEU A 353 7.66 -10.79 2.53
C LEU A 353 6.35 -10.63 3.30
N ASN A 354 5.87 -9.40 3.45
CA ASN A 354 4.78 -9.07 4.36
C ASN A 354 3.39 -9.38 3.79
N HIS A 355 3.13 -9.17 2.50
CA HIS A 355 1.80 -9.38 1.94
C HIS A 355 1.77 -9.94 0.52
N ASN A 356 2.68 -9.59 -0.40
CA ASN A 356 2.53 -10.10 -1.77
C ASN A 356 2.62 -11.64 -1.85
N GLY A 357 3.46 -12.26 -1.01
CA GLY A 357 3.57 -13.72 -0.95
C GLY A 357 2.52 -14.41 -0.09
N MET A 358 1.51 -13.68 0.40
CA MET A 358 0.40 -14.19 1.21
C MET A 358 -0.81 -14.55 0.34
N PRO A 359 -1.82 -15.26 0.89
CA PRO A 359 -3.00 -15.63 0.12
C PRO A 359 -3.66 -14.42 -0.56
N VAL A 360 -4.01 -14.60 -1.83
CA VAL A 360 -4.90 -13.71 -2.57
C VAL A 360 -6.29 -14.31 -2.52
N ILE A 361 -7.30 -13.49 -2.21
CA ILE A 361 -8.69 -13.93 -2.09
C ILE A 361 -9.56 -13.30 -3.17
N SER A 362 -10.62 -14.00 -3.58
CA SER A 362 -11.63 -13.44 -4.48
C SER A 362 -12.47 -12.37 -3.79
N GLU A 363 -13.12 -11.50 -4.57
CA GLU A 363 -14.08 -10.53 -4.06
C GLU A 363 -15.23 -11.21 -3.30
N GLU A 364 -15.78 -12.31 -3.83
CA GLU A 364 -16.82 -13.11 -3.15
C GLU A 364 -16.34 -13.60 -1.78
N LYS A 365 -15.09 -14.07 -1.70
CA LYS A 365 -14.53 -14.54 -0.43
C LYS A 365 -14.35 -13.38 0.55
N ALA A 366 -13.89 -12.23 0.08
CA ALA A 366 -13.76 -11.02 0.89
C ALA A 366 -15.12 -10.55 1.43
N GLU A 367 -16.19 -10.58 0.61
CA GLU A 367 -17.55 -10.22 1.04
C GLU A 367 -18.10 -11.13 2.16
N SER A 368 -17.60 -12.38 2.25
CA SER A 368 -17.94 -13.33 3.33
C SER A 368 -17.21 -13.10 4.66
N MET A 369 -16.25 -12.17 4.71
CA MET A 369 -15.34 -11.93 5.84
C MET A 369 -15.51 -10.51 6.39
N GLU A 370 -15.12 -10.31 7.66
CA GLU A 370 -14.96 -8.98 8.23
C GLU A 370 -13.64 -8.34 7.83
N PHE A 371 -13.61 -7.00 7.81
CA PHE A 371 -12.43 -6.21 7.45
C PHE A 371 -11.17 -6.67 8.21
N PHE A 372 -11.26 -6.79 9.53
CA PHE A 372 -10.12 -7.20 10.36
C PHE A 372 -9.64 -8.61 10.07
N GLU A 373 -10.52 -9.55 9.70
CA GLU A 373 -10.12 -10.91 9.35
C GLU A 373 -9.30 -10.89 8.05
N ILE A 374 -9.76 -10.15 7.03
CA ILE A 374 -9.04 -9.98 5.76
C ILE A 374 -7.63 -9.48 6.03
N GLN A 375 -7.48 -8.39 6.80
CA GLN A 375 -6.18 -7.79 7.14
C GLN A 375 -5.21 -8.79 7.81
N VAL A 376 -5.74 -9.72 8.61
CA VAL A 376 -4.92 -10.73 9.31
C VAL A 376 -4.52 -11.86 8.38
N VAL A 377 -5.46 -12.45 7.63
CA VAL A 377 -5.19 -13.69 6.88
C VAL A 377 -4.42 -13.45 5.59
N THR A 378 -4.50 -12.22 5.04
CA THR A 378 -3.71 -11.80 3.87
C THR A 378 -2.40 -11.10 4.26
N GLY A 379 -2.15 -10.90 5.55
CA GLY A 379 -0.92 -10.31 6.08
C GLY A 379 0.01 -11.34 6.71
N ARG A 380 1.31 -11.02 6.74
CA ARG A 380 2.34 -11.76 7.47
C ARG A 380 3.17 -10.83 8.31
N ASP A 381 3.40 -11.28 9.53
CA ASP A 381 4.37 -10.71 10.43
C ASP A 381 5.73 -11.41 10.33
N VAL A 382 6.81 -10.62 10.45
CA VAL A 382 8.20 -11.10 10.33
C VAL A 382 8.97 -10.79 11.63
N THR A 383 9.28 -11.81 12.40
CA THR A 383 10.05 -11.68 13.64
C THR A 383 11.56 -11.62 13.34
N LEU A 384 12.22 -10.58 13.85
CA LEU A 384 13.60 -10.21 13.54
C LEU A 384 14.36 -9.69 14.77
N SER A 385 15.64 -9.32 14.54
CA SER A 385 16.45 -8.57 15.51
C SER A 385 16.15 -7.06 15.44
N PRO A 386 16.60 -6.25 16.42
CA PRO A 386 16.40 -4.79 16.37
C PRO A 386 16.96 -4.11 15.11
N LEU A 387 18.02 -4.67 14.50
CA LEU A 387 18.53 -4.19 13.22
C LEU A 387 17.56 -4.52 12.08
N GLY A 388 16.92 -5.69 12.12
CA GLY A 388 15.87 -6.07 11.19
C GLY A 388 14.62 -5.19 11.32
N ASP A 389 14.22 -4.85 12.55
CA ASP A 389 13.12 -3.91 12.79
C ASP A 389 13.43 -2.52 12.23
N TRP A 390 14.67 -2.04 12.40
CA TRP A 390 15.13 -0.80 11.77
C TRP A 390 15.10 -0.89 10.24
N PHE A 391 15.59 -2.01 9.69
CA PHE A 391 15.64 -2.24 8.25
C PHE A 391 14.24 -2.27 7.63
N MET A 392 13.29 -3.01 8.21
CA MET A 392 11.92 -3.15 7.70
C MET A 392 11.02 -1.95 8.07
N GLY A 393 11.53 -1.00 8.84
CA GLY A 393 10.82 0.23 9.14
C GLY A 393 9.57 0.05 10.01
N GLY A 394 9.43 -1.07 10.72
CA GLY A 394 8.23 -1.42 11.48
C GLY A 394 7.15 -2.13 10.65
N LEU A 395 7.34 -2.28 9.33
CA LEU A 395 6.42 -3.06 8.49
C LEU A 395 6.54 -4.56 8.73
N ASN A 396 7.54 -5.02 9.48
CA ASN A 396 7.58 -6.39 9.95
C ASN A 396 6.45 -6.76 10.93
N TYR A 397 5.66 -5.76 11.35
CA TYR A 397 4.38 -5.86 12.04
C TYR A 397 3.24 -5.51 11.09
N GLN A 398 3.19 -6.18 9.93
CA GLN A 398 2.25 -5.87 8.85
C GLN A 398 0.81 -6.02 9.33
N ILE A 399 0.52 -7.07 10.09
CA ILE A 399 -0.84 -7.36 10.55
C ILE A 399 -1.32 -6.24 11.47
N GLU A 400 -0.54 -5.87 12.48
CA GLU A 400 -0.90 -4.78 13.40
C GLU A 400 -1.01 -3.43 12.68
N HIS A 401 -0.13 -3.19 11.70
CA HIS A 401 -0.18 -1.99 10.87
C HIS A 401 -1.47 -1.92 10.05
N HIS A 402 -1.92 -3.02 9.45
CA HIS A 402 -3.14 -3.05 8.64
C HIS A 402 -4.42 -2.90 9.46
N VAL A 403 -4.47 -3.49 10.66
CA VAL A 403 -5.64 -3.33 11.54
C VAL A 403 -5.66 -1.95 12.23
N PHE A 404 -4.50 -1.33 12.47
CA PHE A 404 -4.36 -0.01 13.09
C PHE A 404 -3.39 0.92 12.32
N PRO A 405 -3.73 1.36 11.10
CA PRO A 405 -2.78 2.03 10.20
C PRO A 405 -2.28 3.39 10.71
N ASN A 406 -3.09 4.08 11.51
CA ASN A 406 -2.71 5.34 12.14
C ASN A 406 -1.95 5.17 13.47
N MET A 407 -1.60 3.93 13.86
CA MET A 407 -0.79 3.67 15.05
C MET A 407 0.69 3.97 14.78
N PRO A 408 1.36 4.79 15.61
CA PRO A 408 2.79 5.00 15.51
C PRO A 408 3.59 3.70 15.59
N ARG A 409 4.46 3.42 14.62
CA ARG A 409 5.16 2.13 14.49
C ARG A 409 5.92 1.62 15.72
N HIS A 410 6.36 2.50 16.61
CA HIS A 410 7.05 2.11 17.85
C HIS A 410 6.11 1.44 18.89
N ASN A 411 4.80 1.44 18.65
CA ASN A 411 3.80 0.77 19.48
C ASN A 411 3.33 -0.57 18.89
N LEU A 412 3.53 -0.83 17.59
CA LEU A 412 3.15 -2.10 16.94
C LEU A 412 3.72 -3.34 17.65
N PRO A 413 5.01 -3.40 18.07
CA PRO A 413 5.54 -4.56 18.78
C PRO A 413 4.81 -4.85 20.10
N LYS A 414 4.26 -3.83 20.75
CA LYS A 414 3.55 -3.94 22.02
C LYS A 414 2.12 -4.44 21.82
N VAL A 415 1.52 -4.16 20.66
CA VAL A 415 0.14 -4.51 20.31
C VAL A 415 0.04 -5.89 19.67
N LYS A 416 1.09 -6.32 18.96
CA LYS A 416 1.21 -7.67 18.39
C LYS A 416 0.71 -8.81 19.28
N PRO A 417 1.17 -8.97 20.54
CA PRO A 417 0.69 -10.06 21.39
C PRO A 417 -0.82 -9.98 21.69
N MET A 418 -1.42 -8.79 21.68
CA MET A 418 -2.86 -8.60 21.92
C MET A 418 -3.68 -9.03 20.70
N VAL A 419 -3.27 -8.60 19.49
CA VAL A 419 -3.92 -9.00 18.23
C VAL A 419 -3.79 -10.52 18.04
N LYS A 420 -2.59 -11.06 18.22
CA LYS A 420 -2.35 -12.51 18.12
C LYS A 420 -3.20 -13.33 19.10
N ALA A 421 -3.44 -12.83 20.32
CA ALA A 421 -4.31 -13.48 21.29
C ALA A 421 -5.79 -13.49 20.86
N LEU A 422 -6.28 -12.40 20.25
CA LEU A 422 -7.63 -12.36 19.67
C LEU A 422 -7.76 -13.32 18.49
N CYS A 423 -6.76 -13.36 17.60
CA CYS A 423 -6.75 -14.31 16.49
C CYS A 423 -6.83 -15.77 16.99
N GLN A 424 -6.06 -16.12 18.03
CA GLN A 424 -6.11 -17.45 18.65
C GLN A 424 -7.48 -17.75 19.28
N LYS A 425 -8.12 -16.77 19.92
CA LYS A 425 -9.43 -16.93 20.55
C LYS A 425 -10.54 -17.27 19.55
N TYR A 426 -10.47 -16.71 18.35
CA TYR A 426 -11.50 -16.84 17.31
C TYR A 426 -11.14 -17.79 16.16
N ASP A 427 -10.03 -18.53 16.31
CA ASP A 427 -9.50 -19.44 15.28
C ASP A 427 -9.21 -18.74 13.94
N ILE A 428 -8.75 -17.48 14.01
CA ILE A 428 -8.25 -16.74 12.85
C ILE A 428 -6.75 -17.02 12.69
N TYR A 429 -6.35 -17.47 11.51
CA TYR A 429 -4.95 -17.81 11.25
C TYR A 429 -4.06 -16.57 11.23
N TYR A 430 -3.27 -16.40 12.30
CA TYR A 430 -2.25 -15.36 12.41
C TYR A 430 -0.89 -15.90 11.96
N HIS A 431 -0.32 -15.33 10.91
CA HIS A 431 0.93 -15.82 10.35
C HIS A 431 2.15 -15.00 10.80
N ASP A 432 3.06 -15.64 11.54
CA ASP A 432 4.27 -15.05 12.11
C ASP A 432 5.47 -15.94 11.80
N THR A 433 6.49 -15.41 11.14
CA THR A 433 7.62 -16.21 10.65
C THR A 433 8.94 -15.47 10.79
N GLY A 434 10.05 -16.17 10.56
CA GLY A 434 11.37 -15.54 10.46
C GLY A 434 11.68 -15.14 9.01
N PHE A 435 12.52 -14.13 8.83
CA PHE A 435 12.86 -13.58 7.50
C PHE A 435 13.17 -14.64 6.44
N TRP A 436 14.09 -15.57 6.71
CA TRP A 436 14.47 -16.62 5.75
C TRP A 436 13.33 -17.57 5.39
N LYS A 437 12.56 -18.00 6.39
CA LYS A 437 11.41 -18.89 6.17
C LYS A 437 10.32 -18.15 5.37
N GLY A 438 10.04 -16.90 5.71
CA GLY A 438 9.14 -16.03 4.94
C GLY A 438 9.61 -15.86 3.50
N THR A 439 10.90 -15.64 3.24
CA THR A 439 11.43 -15.53 1.86
C THR A 439 11.20 -16.82 1.10
N MET A 440 11.42 -17.98 1.73
CA MET A 440 11.13 -19.27 1.08
C MET A 440 9.63 -19.48 0.80
N GLU A 441 8.75 -18.97 1.66
CA GLU A 441 7.31 -19.00 1.43
C GLU A 441 6.92 -18.12 0.24
N VAL A 442 7.50 -16.91 0.10
CA VAL A 442 7.32 -16.04 -1.08
C VAL A 442 7.74 -16.77 -2.37
N LEU A 443 8.90 -17.42 -2.37
CA LEU A 443 9.37 -18.16 -3.55
C LEU A 443 8.44 -19.34 -3.89
N LYS A 444 7.87 -20.02 -2.88
CA LYS A 444 6.87 -21.07 -3.12
C LYS A 444 5.60 -20.53 -3.75
N THR A 445 5.11 -19.36 -3.31
CA THR A 445 3.97 -18.67 -3.93
C THR A 445 4.24 -18.39 -5.41
N LEU A 446 5.42 -17.85 -5.73
CA LEU A 446 5.84 -17.61 -7.12
C LEU A 446 6.02 -18.90 -7.93
N ASP A 447 6.44 -20.01 -7.30
CA ASP A 447 6.52 -21.31 -7.97
C ASP A 447 5.14 -21.87 -8.32
N VAL A 448 4.12 -21.64 -7.49
CA VAL A 448 2.73 -22.01 -7.82
C VAL A 448 2.29 -21.26 -9.07
N ALA A 449 2.44 -19.92 -9.10
CA ALA A 449 2.11 -19.11 -10.26
C ALA A 449 2.94 -19.50 -11.50
N SER A 450 4.24 -19.75 -11.35
CA SER A 450 5.13 -20.22 -12.44
C SER A 450 4.63 -21.52 -13.07
N ASN A 451 4.24 -22.51 -12.25
CA ASN A 451 3.73 -23.78 -12.73
C ASN A 451 2.37 -23.63 -13.44
N MET A 452 1.51 -22.75 -12.94
CA MET A 452 0.26 -22.41 -13.61
C MET A 452 0.49 -21.72 -14.95
N SER A 453 1.38 -20.72 -14.99
CA SER A 453 1.80 -20.04 -16.21
C SER A 453 2.29 -21.03 -17.27
N LEU A 454 3.09 -22.04 -16.89
CA LEU A 454 3.56 -23.08 -17.79
C LEU A 454 2.43 -23.96 -18.36
N GLN A 455 1.38 -24.21 -17.58
CA GLN A 455 0.22 -24.98 -18.03
C GLN A 455 -0.69 -24.13 -18.93
N LEU A 456 -0.93 -22.88 -18.55
CA LEU A 456 -1.79 -21.95 -19.29
C LEU A 456 -1.16 -21.53 -20.62
N SER A 457 0.15 -21.31 -20.68
CA SER A 457 0.85 -20.96 -21.91
C SER A 457 0.73 -22.06 -22.98
N LYS A 458 0.73 -23.34 -22.58
CA LYS A 458 0.53 -24.48 -23.49
C LYS A 458 -0.90 -24.65 -23.98
N LYS A 459 -1.88 -24.06 -23.27
CA LYS A 459 -3.29 -24.07 -23.68
C LYS A 459 -3.62 -22.85 -24.54
N ALA A 460 -2.93 -21.74 -24.29
CA ALA A 460 -3.16 -20.47 -24.98
C ALA A 460 -2.62 -20.47 -26.43
N PHE A 461 -1.59 -21.27 -26.74
CA PHE A 461 -0.88 -21.23 -28.02
C PHE A 461 -0.61 -22.59 -28.65
#